data_AF-A0A9W4VQR0-F1
#
_entry.id   AF-A0A9W4VQR0-F1
#
_cell.length_a   1.000
_cell.length_b   1.000
_cell.length_c   1.000
_cell.angle_alpha   90.00
_cell.angle_beta   90.00
_cell.angle_gamma   90.00
#
_symmetry.space_group_name_H-M   'P 1'
#
loop_
_entity.id
_entity.type
_entity.pdbx_description
1 polymer ?
#
loop_
_entity_poly.entity_id
_entity_poly.type
_entity_poly.pdbx_seq_one_letter_code
_entity_poly.pdbx_strand_id
1 'polypeptide(L)'
;MSKALKIPFVDVSESLLINSALVVQVPTKADDAIPPYTLATAHQAGWIWDIALTNRRGVGFVYSDNHMTDEQAHEKLDRYLGDSKQDLTYRKIPMRVGYRKKFWHKNCVALGLAQGFLEPLEATSILLTDFSAKFLTLRFPSSTTQLEQLEERFNHAMGYAWERVIDFIKLHYCISDRTDSAFWIANKNQDTISTSLKEKLNLWKEFTPVRDDFFSQFEVFYLENFLFVLYGMNYNTKASNSPDKEQAHCLARLKQRAEIDHYLINKLPDHRALLNKIKQYGLQSI
;
A
#
# COMPACT_ATOMS: atom_id res chain seq x y z
N MET A 1 13.33 -17.42 -11.83
CA MET A 1 12.16 -18.33 -11.73
C MET A 1 11.32 -18.44 -13.01
N SER A 2 10.86 -17.34 -13.62
CA SER A 2 9.95 -17.41 -14.77
C SER A 2 10.53 -18.09 -16.02
N LYS A 3 11.78 -17.76 -16.38
CA LYS A 3 12.42 -18.26 -17.61
C LYS A 3 12.93 -19.70 -17.43
N ALA A 4 13.86 -19.89 -16.50
CA ALA A 4 14.53 -21.18 -16.31
C ALA A 4 13.68 -22.24 -15.61
N LEU A 5 12.92 -21.87 -14.57
CA LEU A 5 12.13 -22.80 -13.75
C LEU A 5 10.65 -22.82 -14.13
N LYS A 6 10.24 -22.00 -15.11
CA LYS A 6 8.88 -21.96 -15.68
C LYS A 6 7.76 -21.87 -14.63
N ILE A 7 8.01 -21.20 -13.51
CA ILE A 7 6.98 -21.01 -12.48
C ILE A 7 5.85 -20.12 -13.02
N PRO A 8 4.59 -20.60 -13.01
CA PRO A 8 3.44 -19.84 -13.48
C PRO A 8 3.29 -18.50 -12.77
N PHE A 9 2.65 -17.56 -13.46
CA PHE A 9 2.23 -16.28 -12.91
C PHE A 9 0.73 -16.36 -12.59
N VAL A 10 0.37 -15.93 -11.38
CA VAL A 10 -1.00 -15.69 -10.95
C VAL A 10 -1.32 -14.25 -11.30
N ASP A 11 -2.16 -14.08 -12.30
CA ASP A 11 -2.68 -12.78 -12.69
C ASP A 11 -3.81 -12.37 -11.74
N VAL A 12 -3.83 -11.10 -11.32
CA VAL A 12 -4.87 -10.57 -10.42
C VAL A 12 -5.49 -9.27 -10.97
N SER A 13 -5.36 -9.05 -12.29
CA SER A 13 -5.83 -7.84 -12.95
C SER A 13 -7.35 -7.67 -12.91
N GLU A 14 -8.11 -8.75 -12.72
CA GLU A 14 -9.56 -8.68 -12.49
C GLU A 14 -9.90 -8.08 -11.11
N SER A 15 -9.08 -8.35 -10.09
CA SER A 15 -9.24 -7.77 -8.75
C SER A 15 -8.69 -6.35 -8.69
N LEU A 16 -7.51 -6.10 -9.26
CA LEU A 16 -6.82 -4.82 -9.24
C LEU A 16 -6.62 -4.30 -10.67
N LEU A 17 -7.46 -3.34 -11.06
CA LEU A 17 -7.64 -2.93 -12.46
C LEU A 17 -6.51 -2.07 -13.04
N ILE A 18 -5.65 -1.49 -12.19
CA ILE A 18 -4.54 -0.63 -12.60
C ILE A 18 -3.46 -1.46 -13.28
N ASN A 19 -3.00 -1.05 -14.45
CA ASN A 19 -2.02 -1.81 -15.24
C ASN A 19 -0.98 -0.94 -15.94
N SER A 20 -1.00 0.37 -15.72
CA SER A 20 -0.02 1.31 -16.27
C SER A 20 0.35 2.37 -15.25
N ALA A 21 1.58 2.87 -15.33
CA ALA A 21 2.03 4.04 -14.59
C ALA A 21 2.73 5.02 -15.52
N LEU A 22 2.34 6.29 -15.48
CA LEU A 22 3.07 7.40 -16.09
C LEU A 22 3.82 8.15 -14.99
N VAL A 23 5.16 8.12 -15.02
CA VAL A 23 5.98 8.64 -13.92
C VAL A 23 6.85 9.80 -14.36
N VAL A 24 7.13 10.70 -13.42
CA VAL A 24 7.94 11.89 -13.64
C VAL A 24 8.64 12.32 -12.35
N GLN A 25 9.81 12.94 -12.49
CA GLN A 25 10.54 13.54 -11.36
C GLN A 25 10.44 15.06 -11.45
N VAL A 26 10.01 15.70 -10.37
CA VAL A 26 9.82 17.15 -10.32
C VAL A 26 10.88 17.73 -9.38
N PRO A 27 11.83 18.55 -9.85
CA PRO A 27 12.80 19.20 -8.98
C PRO A 27 12.11 20.05 -7.90
N THR A 28 12.68 20.09 -6.69
CA THR A 28 12.21 20.98 -5.62
C THR A 28 13.29 22.00 -5.28
N LYS A 29 12.88 23.19 -4.89
CA LYS A 29 13.76 24.23 -4.35
C LYS A 29 14.19 23.89 -2.92
N ALA A 30 15.24 24.56 -2.46
CA ALA A 30 15.78 24.37 -1.11
C ALA A 30 14.76 24.70 -0.01
N ASP A 31 13.83 25.62 -0.29
CA ASP A 31 12.87 26.13 0.70
C ASP A 31 11.48 25.47 0.57
N ASP A 32 11.27 24.60 -0.43
CA ASP A 32 9.99 23.92 -0.63
C ASP A 32 9.69 22.97 0.54
N ALA A 33 8.49 23.02 1.09
CA ALA A 33 8.11 22.10 2.17
C ALA A 33 8.24 20.62 1.75
N ILE A 34 8.68 19.76 2.66
CA ILE A 34 8.68 18.30 2.49
C ILE A 34 7.60 17.74 3.41
N PRO A 35 6.40 17.41 2.91
CA PRO A 35 5.41 16.74 3.74
C PRO A 35 5.98 15.42 4.29
N PRO A 36 5.76 15.08 5.58
CA PRO A 36 6.22 13.83 6.19
C PRO A 36 5.29 12.64 5.86
N TYR A 37 4.74 12.62 4.65
CA TYR A 37 3.80 11.61 4.18
C TYR A 37 3.81 11.53 2.65
N THR A 38 3.41 10.38 2.12
CA THR A 38 3.09 10.21 0.70
C THR A 38 1.66 10.67 0.45
N LEU A 39 1.44 11.41 -0.63
CA LEU A 39 0.08 11.74 -1.08
C LEU A 39 -0.38 10.72 -2.13
N ALA A 40 -1.60 10.22 -1.96
CA ALA A 40 -2.32 9.42 -2.95
C ALA A 40 -3.63 10.15 -3.32
N THR A 41 -3.69 10.71 -4.53
CA THR A 41 -4.84 11.49 -5.01
C THR A 41 -5.65 10.69 -6.01
N ALA A 42 -6.89 10.33 -5.63
CA ALA A 42 -7.81 9.57 -6.47
C ALA A 42 -8.17 10.32 -7.77
N HIS A 43 -8.28 9.56 -8.87
CA HIS A 43 -8.64 10.06 -10.20
C HIS A 43 -9.70 9.16 -10.86
N GLN A 44 -10.30 9.59 -11.98
CA GLN A 44 -11.40 8.88 -12.67
C GLN A 44 -11.06 7.48 -13.21
N ALA A 45 -9.78 7.09 -13.23
CA ALA A 45 -9.31 5.83 -13.83
C ALA A 45 -8.10 5.24 -13.08
N GLY A 46 -7.88 5.66 -11.83
CA GLY A 46 -6.71 5.32 -11.02
C GLY A 46 -6.41 6.39 -9.98
N TRP A 47 -5.14 6.66 -9.70
CA TRP A 47 -4.71 7.66 -8.71
C TRP A 47 -3.27 8.14 -8.95
N ILE A 48 -2.94 9.30 -8.41
CA ILE A 48 -1.61 9.92 -8.52
C ILE A 48 -0.89 9.79 -7.18
N TRP A 49 0.30 9.21 -7.17
CA TRP A 49 1.21 9.32 -6.04
C TRP A 49 2.05 10.59 -6.15
N ASP A 50 2.38 11.19 -5.01
CA ASP A 50 3.36 12.27 -4.89
C ASP A 50 4.22 12.06 -3.64
N ILE A 51 5.51 11.81 -3.86
CA ILE A 51 6.50 11.52 -2.82
C ILE A 51 7.55 12.62 -2.81
N ALA A 52 7.55 13.43 -1.76
CA ALA A 52 8.55 14.48 -1.58
C ALA A 52 9.86 13.95 -0.98
N LEU A 53 10.97 14.23 -1.66
CA LEU A 53 12.33 13.98 -1.19
C LEU A 53 13.07 15.31 -1.00
N THR A 54 14.34 15.24 -0.60
CA THR A 54 15.14 16.42 -0.26
C THR A 54 15.40 17.37 -1.44
N ASN A 55 15.53 16.83 -2.66
CA ASN A 55 15.88 17.58 -3.87
C ASN A 55 14.88 17.43 -5.03
N ARG A 56 13.84 16.61 -4.88
CA ARG A 56 12.81 16.37 -5.90
C ARG A 56 11.57 15.75 -5.29
N ARG A 57 10.45 15.82 -6.02
CA ARG A 57 9.29 14.93 -5.86
C ARG A 57 9.35 13.81 -6.89
N GLY A 58 8.96 12.61 -6.49
CA GLY A 58 8.61 11.54 -7.42
C GLY A 58 7.10 11.50 -7.56
N VAL A 59 6.58 11.84 -8.74
CA VAL A 59 5.14 11.86 -9.02
C VAL A 59 4.83 10.80 -10.06
N GLY A 60 3.71 10.10 -9.90
CA GLY A 60 3.29 9.14 -10.90
C GLY A 60 1.79 8.92 -10.88
N PHE A 61 1.21 8.87 -12.07
CA PHE A 61 -0.18 8.53 -12.26
C PHE A 61 -0.27 7.04 -12.61
N VAL A 62 -0.82 6.24 -11.69
CA VAL A 62 -1.22 4.86 -11.97
C VAL A 62 -2.66 4.80 -12.46
N TYR A 63 -2.88 4.06 -13.54
CA TYR A 63 -4.19 3.99 -14.19
C TYR A 63 -4.45 2.65 -14.85
N SER A 64 -5.73 2.42 -15.15
CA SER A 64 -6.21 1.31 -15.97
C SER A 64 -6.34 1.76 -17.43
N ASP A 65 -5.56 1.16 -18.33
CA ASP A 65 -5.61 1.47 -19.76
C ASP A 65 -6.95 1.08 -20.44
N ASN A 66 -7.73 0.19 -19.81
CA ASN A 66 -9.10 -0.12 -20.19
C ASN A 66 -10.08 1.05 -19.94
N HIS A 67 -9.68 2.05 -19.15
CA HIS A 67 -10.53 3.15 -18.70
C HIS A 67 -10.02 4.54 -19.09
N MET A 68 -8.76 4.66 -19.55
CA MET A 68 -8.15 5.93 -19.92
C MET A 68 -6.94 5.70 -20.84
N THR A 69 -6.80 6.52 -21.88
CA THR A 69 -5.65 6.44 -22.80
C THR A 69 -4.39 7.06 -22.20
N ASP A 70 -3.23 6.79 -22.80
CA ASP A 70 -1.95 7.35 -22.35
C ASP A 70 -1.90 8.87 -22.49
N GLU A 71 -2.49 9.40 -23.56
CA GLU A 71 -2.58 10.84 -23.82
C GLU A 71 -3.43 11.52 -22.75
N GLN A 72 -4.58 10.93 -22.40
CA GLN A 72 -5.42 11.40 -21.30
C GLN A 72 -4.68 11.35 -19.97
N ALA A 73 -3.94 10.26 -19.69
CA ALA A 73 -3.13 10.15 -18.48
C ALA A 73 -2.09 11.29 -18.39
N HIS A 74 -1.44 11.61 -19.51
CA HIS A 74 -0.47 12.70 -19.60
C HIS A 74 -1.11 14.05 -19.31
N GLU A 75 -2.20 14.40 -19.99
CA GLU A 75 -2.90 15.67 -19.78
C GLU A 75 -3.36 15.87 -18.34
N LYS A 76 -3.84 14.80 -17.70
CA LYS A 76 -4.31 14.84 -16.31
C LYS A 76 -3.15 14.96 -15.32
N LEU A 77 -2.03 14.29 -15.58
CA LEU A 77 -0.83 14.44 -14.77
C LEU A 77 -0.21 15.84 -14.91
N ASP A 78 -0.18 16.40 -16.13
CA ASP A 78 0.22 17.79 -16.36
C ASP A 78 -0.68 18.78 -15.60
N ARG A 79 -1.98 18.51 -15.54
CA ARG A 79 -2.92 19.33 -14.77
C ARG A 79 -2.64 19.24 -13.27
N TYR A 80 -2.32 18.06 -12.76
CA TYR A 80 -1.94 17.87 -11.35
C TYR A 80 -0.65 18.65 -11.00
N LEU A 81 0.33 18.66 -11.92
CA LEU A 81 1.62 19.33 -11.70
C LEU A 81 1.56 20.85 -11.84
N GLY A 82 0.56 21.38 -12.55
CA GLY A 82 0.40 22.82 -12.76
C GLY A 82 1.65 23.44 -13.41
N ASP A 83 2.19 24.49 -12.79
CA ASP A 83 3.39 25.19 -13.28
C ASP A 83 4.67 24.35 -13.18
N SER A 84 4.68 23.30 -12.36
CA SER A 84 5.87 22.46 -12.14
C SER A 84 6.19 21.52 -13.31
N LYS A 85 5.35 21.46 -14.35
CA LYS A 85 5.47 20.50 -15.46
C LYS A 85 6.51 20.85 -16.54
N GLN A 86 7.14 22.01 -16.45
CA GLN A 86 8.06 22.49 -17.48
C GLN A 86 9.33 21.64 -17.55
N ASP A 87 9.77 21.31 -18.78
CA ASP A 87 11.00 20.56 -19.07
C ASP A 87 11.14 19.21 -18.34
N LEU A 88 10.01 18.53 -18.11
CA LEU A 88 9.99 17.22 -17.46
C LEU A 88 9.99 16.06 -18.46
N THR A 89 10.73 15.01 -18.12
CA THR A 89 10.73 13.75 -18.89
C THR A 89 9.80 12.73 -18.24
N TYR A 90 8.72 12.40 -18.94
CA TYR A 90 7.79 11.36 -18.54
C TYR A 90 8.24 9.98 -19.00
N ARG A 91 7.98 8.97 -18.18
CA ARG A 91 8.21 7.56 -18.52
C ARG A 91 6.96 6.73 -18.25
N LYS A 92 6.46 6.05 -19.28
CA LYS A 92 5.41 5.04 -19.10
C LYS A 92 6.03 3.71 -18.64
N ILE A 93 5.39 3.07 -17.69
CA ILE A 93 5.74 1.76 -17.15
C ILE A 93 4.50 0.86 -17.28
N PRO A 94 4.51 -0.13 -18.19
CA PRO A 94 3.47 -1.14 -18.20
C PRO A 94 3.62 -2.04 -16.96
N MET A 95 2.51 -2.34 -16.30
CA MET A 95 2.48 -3.14 -15.08
C MET A 95 1.82 -4.49 -15.36
N ARG A 96 2.53 -5.57 -15.05
CA ARG A 96 1.94 -6.90 -15.00
C ARG A 96 1.55 -7.19 -13.56
N VAL A 97 0.26 -7.11 -13.26
CA VAL A 97 -0.26 -7.15 -11.89
C VAL A 97 -0.47 -8.59 -11.44
N GLY A 98 0.19 -8.95 -10.34
CA GLY A 98 0.10 -10.28 -9.76
C GLY A 98 1.44 -10.81 -9.30
N TYR A 99 1.52 -12.12 -9.12
CA TYR A 99 2.65 -12.76 -8.43
C TYR A 99 2.94 -14.17 -8.95
N ARG A 100 4.06 -14.75 -8.54
CA ARG A 100 4.46 -16.11 -8.92
C ARG A 100 3.68 -17.13 -8.10
N LYS A 101 3.26 -18.21 -8.75
CA LYS A 101 2.58 -19.31 -8.04
C LYS A 101 3.46 -19.95 -6.97
N LYS A 102 4.78 -19.86 -7.11
CA LYS A 102 5.79 -20.21 -6.09
C LYS A 102 6.84 -19.11 -5.98
N PHE A 103 7.22 -18.78 -4.76
CA PHE A 103 8.26 -17.83 -4.38
C PHE A 103 9.59 -18.52 -4.07
N TRP A 104 9.54 -19.80 -3.67
CA TRP A 104 10.68 -20.70 -3.57
C TRP A 104 10.44 -21.91 -4.48
N HIS A 105 11.45 -22.31 -5.27
CA HIS A 105 11.43 -23.58 -5.98
C HIS A 105 12.82 -24.18 -6.11
N LYS A 106 13.00 -25.43 -5.63
CA LYS A 106 14.28 -26.14 -5.56
C LYS A 106 15.29 -25.33 -4.73
N ASN A 107 16.39 -24.88 -5.35
CA ASN A 107 17.42 -24.06 -4.74
C ASN A 107 17.32 -22.57 -5.15
N CYS A 108 16.18 -22.15 -5.72
CA CYS A 108 15.97 -20.78 -6.17
C CYS A 108 14.87 -20.13 -5.32
N VAL A 109 15.14 -18.93 -4.80
CA VAL A 109 14.17 -18.07 -4.13
C VAL A 109 14.03 -16.77 -4.92
N ALA A 110 12.80 -16.36 -5.21
CA ALA A 110 12.52 -15.06 -5.79
C ALA A 110 12.33 -14.03 -4.69
N LEU A 111 12.89 -12.83 -4.87
CA LEU A 111 12.71 -11.66 -4.01
C LEU A 111 12.35 -10.44 -4.85
N GLY A 112 11.54 -9.53 -4.29
CA GLY A 112 11.13 -8.28 -4.95
C GLY A 112 10.35 -8.50 -6.23
N LEU A 113 10.65 -7.71 -7.28
CA LEU A 113 9.92 -7.76 -8.56
C LEU A 113 9.96 -9.15 -9.25
N ALA A 114 10.88 -10.03 -8.84
CA ALA A 114 10.91 -11.41 -9.33
C ALA A 114 9.75 -12.26 -8.78
N GLN A 115 9.22 -11.91 -7.60
CA GLN A 115 8.06 -12.54 -6.95
C GLN A 115 6.76 -12.07 -7.57
N GLY A 116 6.66 -10.80 -7.94
CA GLY A 116 5.42 -10.20 -8.41
C GLY A 116 5.48 -8.68 -8.35
N PHE A 117 4.41 -8.03 -8.76
CA PHE A 117 4.25 -6.58 -8.65
C PHE A 117 2.78 -6.21 -8.59
N LEU A 118 2.47 -5.21 -7.75
CA LEU A 118 1.15 -4.58 -7.60
C LEU A 118 1.35 -3.06 -7.65
N GLU A 119 0.25 -2.32 -7.75
CA GLU A 119 0.30 -0.87 -7.59
C GLU A 119 0.87 -0.44 -6.24
N PRO A 120 1.56 0.71 -6.16
CA PRO A 120 2.29 1.12 -4.96
C PRO A 120 1.40 1.85 -3.92
N LEU A 121 0.09 1.54 -3.85
CA LEU A 121 -0.88 2.29 -3.03
C LEU A 121 -0.49 2.32 -1.55
N GLU A 122 0.06 1.21 -1.05
CA GLU A 122 0.48 1.02 0.34
C GLU A 122 1.98 0.72 0.47
N ALA A 123 2.79 1.16 -0.51
CA ALA A 123 4.25 0.97 -0.56
C ALA A 123 4.73 -0.48 -0.31
N THR A 124 3.95 -1.48 -0.74
CA THR A 124 4.10 -2.88 -0.31
C THR A 124 5.26 -3.63 -0.97
N SER A 125 5.82 -3.13 -2.08
CA SER A 125 6.89 -3.84 -2.79
C SER A 125 8.15 -4.00 -1.94
N ILE A 126 8.56 -2.97 -1.21
CA ILE A 126 9.73 -3.05 -0.31
C ILE A 126 9.37 -3.88 0.92
N LEU A 127 8.18 -3.67 1.49
CA LEU A 127 7.66 -4.42 2.64
C LEU A 127 7.69 -5.94 2.40
N LEU A 128 7.14 -6.42 1.27
CA LEU A 128 7.13 -7.83 0.93
C LEU A 128 8.53 -8.37 0.63
N THR A 129 9.42 -7.54 0.07
CA THR A 129 10.82 -7.92 -0.17
C THR A 129 11.55 -8.13 1.15
N ASP A 130 11.42 -7.19 2.09
CA ASP A 130 12.02 -7.29 3.42
C ASP A 130 11.46 -8.47 4.22
N PHE A 131 10.13 -8.62 4.22
CA PHE A 131 9.46 -9.77 4.83
C PHE A 131 9.98 -11.10 4.27
N SER A 132 10.10 -11.22 2.95
CA SER A 132 10.62 -12.42 2.28
C SER A 132 12.08 -12.69 2.64
N ALA A 133 12.93 -11.67 2.65
CA ALA A 133 14.35 -11.79 3.00
C ALA A 133 14.51 -12.20 4.46
N LYS A 134 13.83 -11.52 5.39
CA LYS A 134 13.82 -11.88 6.81
C LYS A 134 13.32 -13.30 7.01
N PHE A 135 12.21 -13.69 6.39
CA PHE A 135 11.65 -15.02 6.54
C PHE A 135 12.60 -16.12 6.03
N LEU A 136 13.32 -15.86 4.93
CA LEU A 136 14.37 -16.74 4.43
C LEU A 136 15.50 -16.91 5.46
N THR A 137 15.95 -15.82 6.09
CA THR A 137 17.06 -15.87 7.06
C THR A 137 16.73 -16.62 8.35
N LEU A 138 15.45 -16.69 8.75
CA LEU A 138 15.04 -17.43 9.94
C LEU A 138 15.37 -18.92 9.86
N ARG A 139 15.40 -19.48 8.65
CA ARG A 139 15.74 -20.88 8.38
C ARG A 139 16.44 -21.01 7.04
N PHE A 140 17.68 -20.54 6.98
CA PHE A 140 18.53 -20.74 5.80
C PHE A 140 18.98 -22.21 5.70
N PRO A 141 18.88 -22.85 4.52
CA PRO A 141 19.18 -24.27 4.38
C PRO A 141 20.66 -24.54 4.64
N SER A 142 20.96 -25.49 5.52
CA SER A 142 22.32 -26.00 5.74
C SER A 142 22.61 -27.26 4.91
N SER A 143 21.59 -27.86 4.31
CA SER A 143 21.69 -29.03 3.44
C SER A 143 20.57 -29.05 2.40
N THR A 144 20.81 -29.71 1.26
CA THR A 144 19.79 -29.91 0.21
C THR A 144 18.60 -30.75 0.69
N THR A 145 18.78 -31.58 1.71
CA THR A 145 17.71 -32.42 2.28
C THR A 145 16.61 -31.61 2.97
N GLN A 146 16.87 -30.35 3.32
CA GLN A 146 15.91 -29.45 3.97
C GLN A 146 15.08 -28.64 2.97
N LEU A 147 15.50 -28.60 1.69
CA LEU A 147 14.96 -27.65 0.71
C LEU A 147 13.46 -27.85 0.47
N GLU A 148 12.97 -29.09 0.47
CA GLU A 148 11.56 -29.39 0.22
C GLU A 148 10.66 -28.82 1.33
N GLN A 149 11.00 -29.07 2.59
CA GLN A 149 10.24 -28.56 3.75
C GLN A 149 10.31 -27.03 3.85
N LEU A 150 11.46 -26.44 3.52
CA LEU A 150 11.62 -24.98 3.51
C LEU A 150 10.86 -24.34 2.34
N GLU A 151 10.87 -24.97 1.15
CA GLU A 151 10.09 -24.53 0.00
C GLU A 151 8.59 -24.47 0.32
N GLU A 152 8.04 -25.55 0.90
CA GLU A 152 6.62 -25.61 1.26
C GLU A 152 6.25 -24.50 2.26
N ARG A 153 7.00 -24.38 3.35
CA ARG A 153 6.77 -23.37 4.38
C ARG A 153 6.88 -21.94 3.83
N PHE A 154 7.91 -21.68 3.02
CA PHE A 154 8.13 -20.36 2.43
C PHE A 154 7.00 -19.98 1.47
N ASN A 155 6.60 -20.90 0.60
CA ASN A 155 5.51 -20.65 -0.33
C ASN A 155 4.17 -20.42 0.39
N HIS A 156 3.88 -21.15 1.46
CA HIS A 156 2.65 -20.94 2.24
C HIS A 156 2.63 -19.56 2.91
N ALA A 157 3.70 -19.20 3.62
CA ALA A 157 3.79 -17.90 4.30
C ALA A 157 3.75 -16.72 3.32
N MET A 158 4.50 -16.80 2.21
CA MET A 158 4.51 -15.75 1.20
C MET A 158 3.18 -15.69 0.44
N GLY A 159 2.58 -16.82 0.09
CA GLY A 159 1.27 -16.86 -0.56
C GLY A 159 0.22 -16.13 0.27
N TYR A 160 0.16 -16.45 1.56
CA TYR A 160 -0.71 -15.76 2.50
C TYR A 160 -0.45 -14.25 2.52
N ALA A 161 0.80 -13.82 2.70
CA ALA A 161 1.17 -12.40 2.76
C ALA A 161 0.78 -11.63 1.48
N TRP A 162 1.01 -12.22 0.29
CA TRP A 162 0.63 -11.63 -1.00
C TRP A 162 -0.88 -11.47 -1.15
N GLU A 163 -1.66 -12.49 -0.79
CA GLU A 163 -3.12 -12.40 -0.82
C GLU A 163 -3.66 -11.34 0.15
N ARG A 164 -3.11 -11.22 1.36
CA ARG A 164 -3.51 -10.16 2.31
C ARG A 164 -3.19 -8.77 1.82
N VAL A 165 -2.08 -8.59 1.09
CA VAL A 165 -1.77 -7.31 0.43
C VAL A 165 -2.78 -7.00 -0.67
N ILE A 166 -3.15 -7.98 -1.49
CA ILE A 166 -4.17 -7.80 -2.54
C ILE A 166 -5.51 -7.42 -1.93
N ASP A 167 -5.93 -8.11 -0.87
CA ASP A 167 -7.16 -7.78 -0.12
C ASP A 167 -7.12 -6.34 0.40
N PHE A 168 -6.01 -5.93 1.00
CA PHE A 168 -5.89 -4.58 1.55
C PHE A 168 -5.87 -3.49 0.48
N ILE A 169 -5.22 -3.73 -0.67
CA ILE A 169 -5.31 -2.78 -1.80
C ILE A 169 -6.74 -2.76 -2.35
N LYS A 170 -7.38 -3.91 -2.55
CA LYS A 170 -8.75 -3.99 -3.06
C LYS A 170 -9.75 -3.30 -2.15
N LEU A 171 -9.54 -3.34 -0.83
CA LEU A 171 -10.37 -2.65 0.16
C LEU A 171 -10.57 -1.17 -0.19
N HIS A 172 -9.48 -0.45 -0.51
CA HIS A 172 -9.51 0.97 -0.87
C HIS A 172 -10.44 1.28 -2.05
N TYR A 173 -10.56 0.32 -2.98
CA TYR A 173 -11.38 0.47 -4.17
C TYR A 173 -12.82 0.05 -3.95
N CYS A 174 -13.04 -1.11 -3.32
CA CYS A 174 -14.37 -1.71 -3.25
C CYS A 174 -15.29 -1.03 -2.24
N ILE A 175 -14.74 -0.30 -1.26
CA ILE A 175 -15.53 0.46 -0.27
C ILE A 175 -15.73 1.93 -0.64
N SER A 176 -15.07 2.42 -1.69
CA SER A 176 -15.19 3.82 -2.11
C SER A 176 -16.66 4.20 -2.34
N ASP A 177 -17.06 5.42 -1.98
CA ASP A 177 -18.38 5.96 -2.28
C ASP A 177 -18.51 6.47 -3.72
N ARG A 178 -17.40 6.55 -4.47
CA ARG A 178 -17.36 7.05 -5.83
C ARG A 178 -18.20 6.21 -6.80
N THR A 179 -18.98 6.90 -7.62
CA THR A 179 -19.83 6.33 -8.68
C THR A 179 -19.71 7.13 -9.99
N ASP A 180 -18.75 8.04 -10.05
CA ASP A 180 -18.60 9.05 -11.09
C ASP A 180 -17.82 8.55 -12.33
N SER A 181 -17.31 7.32 -12.31
CA SER A 181 -16.57 6.74 -13.44
C SER A 181 -16.75 5.23 -13.54
N ALA A 182 -16.58 4.70 -14.76
CA ALA A 182 -16.60 3.26 -15.01
C ALA A 182 -15.55 2.50 -14.20
N PHE A 183 -14.37 3.09 -13.98
CA PHE A 183 -13.31 2.48 -13.16
C PHE A 183 -13.72 2.27 -11.70
N TRP A 184 -14.30 3.30 -11.07
CA TRP A 184 -14.76 3.21 -9.67
C TRP A 184 -15.96 2.27 -9.53
N ILE A 185 -16.87 2.25 -10.52
CA ILE A 185 -18.00 1.31 -10.55
C ILE A 185 -17.50 -0.14 -10.70
N ALA A 186 -16.61 -0.41 -11.66
CA ALA A 186 -16.08 -1.74 -11.92
C ALA A 186 -15.36 -2.34 -10.69
N ASN A 187 -14.67 -1.49 -9.94
CA ASN A 187 -13.96 -1.89 -8.73
C ASN A 187 -14.86 -2.43 -7.59
N LYS A 188 -16.17 -2.14 -7.64
CA LYS A 188 -17.17 -2.62 -6.68
C LYS A 188 -17.78 -3.98 -7.06
N ASN A 189 -17.41 -4.53 -8.23
CA ASN A 189 -17.90 -5.84 -8.65
C ASN A 189 -17.53 -6.91 -7.62
N GLN A 190 -18.54 -7.52 -7.01
CA GLN A 190 -18.39 -8.54 -5.98
C GLN A 190 -17.57 -9.73 -6.48
N ASP A 191 -17.68 -10.12 -7.74
CA ASP A 191 -16.96 -11.30 -8.27
C ASP A 191 -15.43 -11.11 -8.26
N THR A 192 -14.98 -9.85 -8.22
CA THR A 192 -13.55 -9.49 -8.21
C THR A 192 -12.95 -9.36 -6.80
N ILE A 193 -13.79 -9.47 -5.77
CA ILE A 193 -13.40 -9.35 -4.35
C ILE A 193 -13.19 -10.76 -3.79
N SER A 194 -12.06 -10.99 -3.12
CA SER A 194 -11.75 -12.29 -2.51
C SER A 194 -12.78 -12.68 -1.46
N THR A 195 -12.95 -13.98 -1.25
CA THR A 195 -13.84 -14.51 -0.20
C THR A 195 -13.45 -13.99 1.18
N SER A 196 -12.15 -13.96 1.51
CA SER A 196 -11.67 -13.48 2.81
C SER A 196 -12.02 -12.02 3.06
N LEU A 197 -11.86 -11.15 2.05
CA LEU A 197 -12.21 -9.74 2.18
C LEU A 197 -13.74 -9.55 2.28
N LYS A 198 -14.54 -10.31 1.53
CA LYS A 198 -16.00 -10.29 1.64
C LYS A 198 -16.48 -10.67 3.04
N GLU A 199 -15.92 -11.74 3.60
CA GLU A 199 -16.26 -12.22 4.94
C GLU A 199 -15.94 -11.15 5.99
N LYS A 200 -14.74 -10.57 5.94
CA LYS A 200 -14.33 -9.46 6.81
C LYS A 200 -15.26 -8.26 6.65
N LEU A 201 -15.53 -7.80 5.43
CA LEU A 201 -16.43 -6.65 5.19
C LEU A 201 -17.85 -6.92 5.68
N ASN A 202 -18.39 -8.11 5.48
CA ASN A 202 -19.72 -8.47 5.96
C ASN A 202 -19.79 -8.50 7.49
N LEU A 203 -18.76 -9.05 8.15
CA LEU A 203 -18.63 -8.98 9.60
C LEU A 203 -18.54 -7.52 10.07
N TRP A 204 -17.72 -6.71 9.41
CA TRP A 204 -17.44 -5.33 9.78
C TRP A 204 -18.56 -4.33 9.48
N LYS A 205 -19.61 -4.76 8.76
CA LYS A 205 -20.87 -4.01 8.69
C LYS A 205 -21.63 -4.06 10.01
N GLU A 206 -21.60 -5.21 10.69
CA GLU A 206 -22.36 -5.43 11.92
C GLU A 206 -21.55 -5.19 13.20
N PHE A 207 -20.22 -5.36 13.13
CA PHE A 207 -19.34 -5.30 14.30
C PHE A 207 -18.08 -4.47 14.00
N THR A 208 -17.61 -3.68 14.95
CA THR A 208 -16.31 -2.99 14.82
C THR A 208 -15.18 -4.02 14.69
N PRO A 209 -14.22 -3.83 13.75
CA PRO A 209 -13.07 -4.73 13.63
C PRO A 209 -12.31 -4.88 14.94
N VAL A 210 -11.85 -6.09 15.25
CA VAL A 210 -11.02 -6.40 16.42
C VAL A 210 -9.77 -7.16 16.03
N ARG A 211 -8.80 -7.28 16.95
CA ARG A 211 -7.53 -7.97 16.66
C ARG A 211 -7.71 -9.45 16.31
N ASP A 212 -8.72 -10.09 16.89
CA ASP A 212 -9.00 -11.51 16.70
C ASP A 212 -9.49 -11.84 15.28
N ASP A 213 -9.91 -10.84 14.50
CA ASP A 213 -10.26 -10.98 13.08
C ASP A 213 -9.02 -11.29 12.20
N PHE A 214 -7.81 -11.20 12.77
CA PHE A 214 -6.50 -11.38 12.12
C PHE A 214 -5.78 -12.59 12.72
N PHE A 215 -6.03 -13.77 12.17
CA PHE A 215 -5.66 -15.05 12.78
C PHE A 215 -4.23 -15.54 12.50
N SER A 216 -3.50 -14.87 11.61
CA SER A 216 -2.18 -15.34 11.14
C SER A 216 -1.04 -14.46 11.64
N GLN A 217 0.07 -15.08 12.02
CA GLN A 217 1.32 -14.38 12.30
C GLN A 217 1.94 -13.72 11.06
N PHE A 218 1.46 -14.08 9.86
CA PHE A 218 1.92 -13.57 8.57
C PHE A 218 1.00 -12.48 8.00
N GLU A 219 0.10 -11.93 8.83
CA GLU A 219 -0.62 -10.72 8.48
C GLU A 219 0.37 -9.58 8.21
N VAL A 220 0.20 -8.92 7.06
CA VAL A 220 1.04 -7.80 6.61
C VAL A 220 0.49 -6.47 7.11
N PHE A 221 -0.84 -6.41 7.26
CA PHE A 221 -1.58 -5.27 7.77
C PHE A 221 -2.43 -5.73 8.95
N TYR A 222 -2.47 -4.91 10.00
CA TYR A 222 -3.16 -5.22 11.24
C TYR A 222 -4.40 -4.34 11.42
N LEU A 223 -5.12 -4.58 12.52
CA LEU A 223 -6.35 -3.87 12.90
C LEU A 223 -6.28 -2.36 12.61
N GLU A 224 -5.24 -1.68 13.08
CA GLU A 224 -5.08 -0.24 12.93
C GLU A 224 -5.09 0.23 11.47
N ASN A 225 -4.43 -0.52 10.57
CA ASN A 225 -4.40 -0.21 9.14
C ASN A 225 -5.81 -0.24 8.54
N PHE A 226 -6.59 -1.28 8.88
CA PHE A 226 -7.97 -1.40 8.42
C PHE A 226 -8.88 -0.33 9.01
N LEU A 227 -8.71 0.03 10.30
CA LEU A 227 -9.48 1.10 10.92
C LEU A 227 -9.24 2.45 10.24
N PHE A 228 -7.99 2.76 9.86
CA PHE A 228 -7.67 3.99 9.13
C PHE A 228 -8.36 4.06 7.76
N VAL A 229 -8.36 2.96 7.00
CA VAL A 229 -8.98 2.93 5.68
C VAL A 229 -10.50 2.92 5.77
N LEU A 230 -11.08 2.02 6.57
CA LEU A 230 -12.53 1.90 6.71
C LEU A 230 -13.15 3.22 7.17
N TYR A 231 -12.68 3.78 8.28
CA TYR A 231 -13.29 4.98 8.85
C TYR A 231 -12.78 6.27 8.21
N GLY A 232 -11.58 6.28 7.63
CA GLY A 232 -11.13 7.37 6.77
C GLY A 232 -11.95 7.48 5.48
N MET A 233 -12.52 6.37 5.00
CA MET A 233 -13.40 6.31 3.83
C MET A 233 -14.89 6.21 4.19
N ASN A 234 -15.28 6.59 5.41
CA ASN A 234 -16.66 6.62 5.88
C ASN A 234 -17.43 5.28 5.74
N TYR A 235 -16.73 4.15 5.91
CA TYR A 235 -17.37 2.83 5.91
C TYR A 235 -18.41 2.73 7.03
N ASN A 236 -19.63 2.31 6.68
CA ASN A 236 -20.76 2.29 7.61
C ASN A 236 -20.78 0.99 8.44
N THR A 237 -20.01 0.98 9.52
CA THR A 237 -20.13 -0.03 10.57
C THR A 237 -21.27 0.35 11.53
N LYS A 238 -22.16 -0.59 11.80
CA LYS A 238 -23.20 -0.45 12.80
C LYS A 238 -22.59 -0.17 14.17
N ALA A 239 -22.95 0.97 14.76
CA ALA A 239 -22.48 1.34 16.09
C ALA A 239 -22.93 0.31 17.13
N SER A 240 -22.02 -0.08 18.02
CA SER A 240 -22.39 -0.85 19.21
C SER A 240 -22.86 0.09 20.32
N ASN A 241 -23.77 -0.38 21.17
CA ASN A 241 -24.13 0.33 22.40
C ASN A 241 -23.01 0.10 23.43
N SER A 242 -22.11 1.07 23.58
CA SER A 242 -21.11 1.06 24.66
C SER A 242 -21.72 1.59 25.97
N PRO A 243 -21.45 0.96 27.13
CA PRO A 243 -21.86 1.50 28.43
C PRO A 243 -21.26 2.90 28.70
N ASP A 244 -21.97 3.73 29.46
CA ASP A 244 -21.56 5.12 29.75
C ASP A 244 -20.13 5.25 30.29
N LYS A 245 -19.70 4.28 31.11
CA LYS A 245 -18.33 4.24 31.66
C LYS A 245 -17.27 4.09 30.57
N GLU A 246 -17.53 3.27 29.56
CA GLU A 246 -16.63 3.07 28.43
C GLU A 246 -16.59 4.32 27.55
N GLN A 247 -17.75 4.93 27.28
CA GLN A 247 -17.83 6.20 26.55
C GLN A 247 -17.03 7.31 27.26
N ALA A 248 -17.19 7.45 28.57
CA ALA A 248 -16.45 8.41 29.37
C ALA A 248 -14.93 8.15 29.32
N HIS A 249 -14.51 6.89 29.37
CA HIS A 249 -13.10 6.51 29.22
C HIS A 249 -12.54 6.89 27.85
N CYS A 250 -13.27 6.60 26.77
CA CYS A 250 -12.89 6.97 25.40
C CYS A 250 -12.77 8.49 25.24
N LEU A 251 -13.74 9.26 25.75
CA LEU A 251 -13.71 10.73 25.72
C LEU A 251 -12.50 11.29 26.47
N ALA A 252 -12.14 10.71 27.63
CA ALA A 252 -10.96 11.13 28.37
C ALA A 252 -9.67 10.88 27.56
N ARG A 253 -9.54 9.74 26.89
CA ARG A 253 -8.39 9.43 26.03
C ARG A 253 -8.30 10.36 24.81
N LEU A 254 -9.43 10.72 24.21
CA LEU A 254 -9.47 11.69 23.11
C LEU A 254 -8.99 13.08 23.55
N LYS A 255 -9.40 13.54 24.74
CA LYS A 255 -8.91 14.80 25.31
C LYS A 255 -7.40 14.76 25.57
N GLN A 256 -6.91 13.70 26.21
CA GLN A 256 -5.48 13.51 26.44
C GLN A 256 -4.69 13.50 25.13
N ARG A 257 -5.22 12.84 24.08
CA ARG A 257 -4.59 12.82 22.76
C ARG A 257 -4.52 14.22 22.15
N ALA A 258 -5.59 15.00 22.22
CA ALA A 258 -5.61 16.36 21.71
C ALA A 258 -4.57 17.27 22.40
N GLU A 259 -4.36 17.11 23.71
CA GLU A 259 -3.32 17.83 24.45
C GLU A 259 -1.91 17.45 23.96
N ILE A 260 -1.64 16.16 23.75
CA ILE A 260 -0.37 15.68 23.20
C ILE A 260 -0.15 16.22 21.79
N ASP A 261 -1.16 16.15 20.93
CA ASP A 261 -1.08 16.64 19.56
C ASP A 261 -0.76 18.15 19.53
N HIS A 262 -1.46 18.94 20.36
CA HIS A 262 -1.20 20.38 20.48
C HIS A 262 0.23 20.66 20.97
N TYR A 263 0.71 19.91 21.95
CA TYR A 263 2.10 20.04 22.42
C TYR A 263 3.10 19.71 21.30
N LEU A 264 2.92 18.59 20.59
CA LEU A 264 3.85 18.13 19.56
C LEU A 264 3.91 19.06 18.35
N ILE A 265 2.75 19.58 17.88
CA ILE A 265 2.70 20.54 16.75
C ILE A 265 3.55 21.78 17.05
N ASN A 266 3.59 22.23 18.30
CA ASN A 266 4.37 23.40 18.71
C ASN A 266 5.85 23.11 19.02
N LYS A 267 6.24 21.84 19.10
CA LYS A 267 7.58 21.43 19.54
C LYS A 267 8.40 20.73 18.47
N LEU A 268 7.75 20.06 17.53
CA LEU A 268 8.42 19.36 16.44
C LEU A 268 8.87 20.37 15.38
N PRO A 269 10.10 20.24 14.86
CA PRO A 269 10.54 21.03 13.72
C PRO A 269 9.83 20.58 12.45
N ASP A 270 9.74 21.48 11.46
CA ASP A 270 9.35 21.11 10.11
C ASP A 270 10.27 20.01 9.56
N HIS A 271 9.71 19.10 8.77
CA HIS A 271 10.43 17.91 8.29
C HIS A 271 11.71 18.27 7.52
N ARG A 272 11.69 19.30 6.66
CA ARG A 272 12.90 19.78 5.98
C ARG A 272 13.94 20.33 6.96
N ALA A 273 13.51 21.11 7.95
CA ALA A 273 14.41 21.66 8.96
C ALA A 273 15.09 20.54 9.76
N LEU A 274 14.35 19.48 10.09
CA LEU A 274 14.90 18.28 10.72
C LEU A 274 15.95 17.60 9.82
N LEU A 275 15.62 17.33 8.56
CA LEU A 275 16.54 16.67 7.62
C LEU A 275 17.82 17.49 7.39
N ASN A 276 17.72 18.81 7.33
CA ASN A 276 18.88 19.69 7.22
C ASN A 276 19.79 19.60 8.45
N LYS A 277 19.21 19.58 9.66
CA LYS A 277 19.99 19.37 10.89
C LYS A 277 20.66 18.00 10.92
N ILE A 278 19.95 16.94 10.54
CA ILE A 278 20.53 15.58 10.47
C ILE A 278 21.67 15.54 9.46
N LYS A 279 21.51 16.16 8.29
CA LYS A 279 22.57 16.24 7.27
C LYS A 279 23.80 16.98 7.79
N GLN A 280 23.61 18.03 8.57
CA GLN A 280 24.70 18.89 9.06
C GLN A 280 25.42 18.29 10.28
N TYR A 281 24.66 17.71 11.22
CA TYR A 281 25.18 17.34 12.55
C TYR A 281 25.12 15.84 12.84
N GLY A 282 24.42 15.05 12.03
CA GLY A 282 24.10 13.65 12.32
C GLY A 282 23.00 13.50 13.36
N LEU A 283 22.61 12.24 13.62
CA LEU A 283 21.82 11.87 14.79
C LEU A 283 22.76 11.53 15.94
N GLN A 284 22.39 11.87 17.18
CA GLN A 284 23.14 11.45 18.36
C GLN A 284 23.09 9.92 18.49
N SER A 285 24.26 9.29 18.64
CA SER A 285 24.35 7.88 19.05
C SER A 285 24.04 7.78 20.54
N ILE A 286 23.11 6.90 20.91
CA ILE A 286 22.83 6.51 22.30
C ILE A 286 23.73 5.34 22.67
#